data_AF-G5F442-F1
#
_entry.id   AF-G5F442-F1
#
_cell.length_a   1.000
_cell.length_b   1.000
_cell.length_c   1.000
_cell.angle_alpha   90.00
_cell.angle_beta   90.00
_cell.angle_gamma   90.00
#
_symmetry.space_group_name_H-M   'P 1'
#
loop_
_entity.id
_entity.type
_entity.pdbx_description
1 polymer ?
#
loop_
_entity_poly.entity_id
_entity_poly.type
_entity_poly.pdbx_seq_one_letter_code
_entity_poly.pdbx_strand_id
1 'polypeptide(L)'
;MVIMGIDPGLANTGWGIVETRGPVCRARAYGCISTPASEQLDRRLGRIYAEISDAIQAYQPSQLAIEKIFFGENSRSAIATAHARGAAIVACARAGLEVGEYTPMQIKQAVVGTGSADKYQVIYMVRTLLALDHDPRPDHCADALAAAVCHANLTRTRHIVQDGASVQVLEQLEAQAEADREEARQVTAAATAAHVAGARGASGMGRSRQSRRNSQ
;
A
#
# COMPACT_ATOMS: atom_id res chain seq x y z
N MET A 1 9.66 8.36 4.52
CA MET A 1 8.98 8.63 3.23
C MET A 1 8.46 10.06 3.26
N VAL A 2 8.63 10.83 2.18
CA VAL A 2 8.12 12.20 2.06
C VAL A 2 7.02 12.21 1.00
N ILE A 3 5.85 12.70 1.37
CA ILE A 3 4.62 12.62 0.59
C ILE A 3 4.13 14.04 0.34
N MET A 4 3.83 14.36 -0.92
CA MET A 4 3.08 15.55 -1.29
C MET A 4 1.60 15.22 -1.37
N GLY A 5 0.77 15.90 -0.60
CA GLY A 5 -0.68 15.90 -0.73
C GLY A 5 -1.15 17.09 -1.57
N ILE A 6 -2.17 16.89 -2.41
CA ILE A 6 -2.77 17.94 -3.25
C ILE A 6 -4.30 17.91 -3.11
N ASP A 7 -4.87 19.09 -2.85
CA ASP A 7 -6.31 19.38 -2.99
C ASP A 7 -6.50 20.31 -4.21
N PRO A 8 -6.88 19.77 -5.38
CA PRO A 8 -6.91 20.53 -6.61
C PRO A 8 -8.14 21.44 -6.68
N GLY A 9 -7.91 22.70 -7.04
CA GLY A 9 -8.97 23.65 -7.35
C GLY A 9 -8.44 24.79 -8.20
N LEU A 10 -9.17 25.15 -9.27
CA LEU A 10 -8.65 26.16 -10.19
C LEU A 10 -8.44 27.51 -9.51
N ALA A 11 -9.35 27.93 -8.64
CA ALA A 11 -9.19 29.16 -7.85
C ALA A 11 -8.15 29.01 -6.73
N ASN A 12 -8.19 27.87 -6.03
CA ASN A 12 -7.31 27.58 -4.91
C ASN A 12 -6.88 26.12 -5.01
N THR A 13 -5.58 25.87 -5.17
CA THR A 13 -5.00 24.53 -5.12
C THR A 13 -4.16 24.40 -3.85
N GLY A 14 -4.64 23.60 -2.91
CA GLY A 14 -3.91 23.30 -1.68
C GLY A 14 -2.81 22.27 -1.93
N TRP A 15 -1.66 22.44 -1.29
CA TRP A 15 -0.60 21.44 -1.24
C TRP A 15 -0.04 21.30 0.16
N GLY A 16 0.46 20.12 0.50
CA GLY A 16 1.07 19.84 1.79
C GLY A 16 2.16 18.78 1.67
N ILE A 17 3.24 18.94 2.43
CA ILE A 17 4.35 17.99 2.51
C ILE A 17 4.32 17.33 3.88
N VAL A 18 4.18 16.02 3.90
CA VAL A 18 4.21 15.20 5.11
C VAL A 18 5.39 14.24 5.05
N GLU A 19 6.20 14.23 6.10
CA GLU A 19 7.17 13.16 6.31
C GLU A 19 6.62 12.14 7.29
N THR A 20 6.74 10.87 6.93
CA THR A 20 6.41 9.75 7.79
C THR A 20 7.64 8.89 8.11
N ARG A 21 7.75 8.51 9.39
CA ARG A 21 8.74 7.59 9.95
C ARG A 21 8.00 6.57 10.82
N GLY A 22 7.74 5.40 10.26
CA GLY A 22 6.89 4.39 10.91
C GLY A 22 5.47 4.91 11.15
N PRO A 23 4.97 4.94 12.39
CA PRO A 23 3.63 5.44 12.70
C PRO A 23 3.55 6.96 12.80
N VAL A 24 4.69 7.65 12.89
CA VAL A 24 4.73 9.10 13.15
C VAL A 24 4.68 9.86 11.83
N CYS A 25 3.78 10.83 11.74
CA CYS A 25 3.69 11.80 10.65
C CYS A 25 4.03 13.20 11.16
N ARG A 26 4.70 14.02 10.35
CA ARG A 26 4.95 15.44 10.62
C ARG A 26 4.78 16.26 9.36
N ALA A 27 4.13 17.41 9.49
CA ALA A 27 4.12 18.40 8.41
C ALA A 27 5.53 18.99 8.24
N ARG A 28 5.99 19.10 6.99
CA ARG A 28 7.22 19.80 6.62
C ARG A 28 6.93 21.20 6.11
N ALA A 29 5.90 21.32 5.29
CA ALA A 29 5.40 22.58 4.76
C ALA A 29 4.01 22.35 4.18
N TYR A 30 3.26 23.43 3.97
CA TYR A 30 2.03 23.42 3.20
C TYR A 30 1.75 24.83 2.68
N GLY A 31 0.90 24.93 1.68
CA GLY A 31 0.53 26.20 1.08
C GLY A 31 -0.71 26.07 0.20
N CYS A 32 -1.15 27.21 -0.33
CA CYS A 32 -2.28 27.27 -1.24
C CYS A 32 -1.93 28.21 -2.41
N ILE A 33 -2.02 27.67 -3.61
CA ILE A 33 -1.82 28.42 -4.85
C ILE A 33 -3.14 29.07 -5.19
N SER A 34 -3.19 30.41 -5.18
CA SER A 34 -4.40 31.16 -5.53
C SER A 34 -4.27 31.75 -6.93
N THR A 35 -5.29 31.56 -7.77
CA THR A 35 -5.32 32.11 -9.13
C THR A 35 -6.57 32.98 -9.35
N PRO A 36 -6.41 34.24 -9.80
CA PRO A 36 -7.55 35.13 -10.03
C PRO A 36 -8.49 34.64 -11.12
N ALA A 37 -9.80 34.84 -10.95
CA ALA A 37 -10.79 34.48 -11.96
C ALA A 37 -10.70 35.34 -13.26
N SER A 38 -10.06 36.51 -13.18
CA SER A 38 -9.79 37.38 -14.34
C SER A 38 -8.66 36.89 -15.23
N GLU A 39 -7.83 35.95 -14.74
CA GLU A 39 -6.69 35.42 -15.49
C GLU A 39 -7.16 34.30 -16.45
N GLN A 40 -6.54 34.23 -17.64
CA GLN A 40 -6.87 33.20 -18.63
C GLN A 40 -6.50 31.81 -18.12
N LEU A 41 -7.27 30.80 -18.52
CA LEU A 41 -7.15 29.42 -18.03
C LEU A 41 -5.73 28.86 -18.17
N ASP A 42 -5.10 29.04 -19.33
CA ASP A 42 -3.73 28.59 -19.61
C ASP A 42 -2.72 29.16 -18.61
N ARG A 43 -2.82 30.44 -18.27
CA ARG A 43 -1.96 31.12 -17.31
C ARG A 43 -2.19 30.61 -15.89
N ARG A 44 -3.44 30.40 -15.51
CA ARG A 44 -3.80 29.81 -14.21
C ARG A 44 -3.23 28.39 -14.05
N LEU A 45 -3.35 27.56 -15.10
CA LEU A 45 -2.77 26.20 -15.10
C LEU A 45 -1.25 26.22 -15.11
N GLY A 46 -0.64 27.14 -15.87
CA GLY A 46 0.81 27.34 -15.87
C GLY A 46 1.34 27.72 -14.48
N ARG A 47 0.62 28.58 -13.75
CA ARG A 47 0.96 28.93 -12.36
C ARG A 47 0.89 27.72 -11.42
N ILE A 48 -0.21 26.96 -11.47
CA ILE A 48 -0.36 25.75 -10.66
C ILE A 48 0.80 24.77 -10.93
N TYR A 49 1.11 24.51 -12.20
CA TYR A 49 2.23 23.65 -12.57
C TYR A 49 3.57 24.16 -12.02
N ALA A 50 3.85 25.46 -12.17
CA ALA A 50 5.11 26.07 -11.74
C ALA A 50 5.27 25.99 -10.22
N GLU A 51 4.28 26.46 -9.45
CA GLU A 51 4.37 26.51 -7.99
C GLU A 51 4.39 25.11 -7.35
N ILE A 52 3.68 24.12 -7.92
CA ILE A 52 3.82 22.72 -7.50
C ILE A 52 5.22 22.19 -7.82
N SER A 53 5.79 22.52 -8.99
CA SER A 53 7.16 22.12 -9.35
C SER A 53 8.19 22.72 -8.38
N ASP A 54 8.01 23.98 -7.98
CA ASP A 54 8.87 24.65 -6.99
C ASP A 54 8.78 23.96 -5.62
N ALA A 55 7.57 23.61 -5.18
CA ALA A 55 7.38 22.85 -3.93
C ALA A 55 8.02 21.45 -4.01
N ILE A 56 7.92 20.75 -5.15
CA ILE A 56 8.60 19.47 -5.36
C ILE A 56 10.12 19.66 -5.28
N GLN A 57 10.67 20.69 -5.94
CA GLN A 57 12.10 20.97 -5.92
C GLN A 57 12.60 21.29 -4.51
N ALA A 58 11.85 22.06 -3.74
CA ALA A 58 12.22 22.47 -2.38
C ALA A 58 12.18 21.32 -1.38
N TYR A 59 11.18 20.42 -1.47
CA TYR A 59 10.92 19.41 -0.44
C TYR A 59 11.21 17.97 -0.86
N GLN A 60 11.52 17.73 -2.14
CA GLN A 60 11.89 16.42 -2.70
C GLN A 60 10.95 15.26 -2.28
N PRO A 61 9.61 15.40 -2.40
CA PRO A 61 8.68 14.30 -2.16
C PRO A 61 8.92 13.17 -3.17
N SER A 62 8.74 11.93 -2.72
CA SER A 62 8.82 10.74 -3.58
C SER A 62 7.44 10.17 -3.95
N GLN A 63 6.38 10.68 -3.33
CA GLN A 63 5.02 10.16 -3.44
C GLN A 63 4.03 11.32 -3.54
N LEU A 64 2.98 11.15 -4.34
CA LEU A 64 1.83 12.04 -4.46
C LEU A 64 0.60 11.37 -3.84
N ALA A 65 -0.16 12.13 -3.06
CA ALA A 65 -1.49 11.79 -2.60
C ALA A 65 -2.48 12.84 -3.11
N ILE A 66 -3.49 12.40 -3.86
CA ILE A 66 -4.49 13.32 -4.42
C ILE A 66 -5.90 12.75 -4.31
N GLU A 67 -6.87 13.63 -4.10
CA GLU A 67 -8.28 13.23 -4.08
C GLU A 67 -8.76 12.80 -5.49
N LYS A 68 -9.63 11.80 -5.53
CA LYS A 68 -10.40 11.42 -6.72
C LYS A 68 -11.55 12.39 -6.91
N ILE A 69 -11.64 12.96 -8.12
CA ILE A 69 -12.79 13.78 -8.51
C ILE A 69 -13.98 12.87 -8.79
N PHE A 70 -15.12 13.16 -8.16
CA PHE A 70 -16.41 12.61 -8.53
C PHE A 70 -17.21 13.66 -9.31
N PHE A 71 -17.70 13.28 -10.49
CA PHE A 71 -18.59 14.12 -11.29
C PHE A 71 -20.01 14.01 -10.73
N GLY A 72 -20.40 14.97 -9.89
CA GLY A 72 -21.80 15.14 -9.43
C GLY A 72 -22.61 16.05 -10.37
N GLU A 73 -23.75 16.55 -9.89
CA GLU A 73 -24.69 17.37 -10.69
C GLU A 73 -24.09 18.70 -11.20
N ASN A 74 -23.06 19.24 -10.56
CA ASN A 74 -22.44 20.50 -10.94
C ASN A 74 -21.20 20.30 -11.83
N SER A 75 -21.45 20.05 -13.12
CA SER A 75 -20.41 19.75 -14.12
C SER A 75 -19.38 20.87 -14.33
N ARG A 76 -19.76 22.14 -14.15
CA ARG A 76 -18.88 23.29 -14.44
C ARG A 76 -17.73 23.42 -13.45
N SER A 77 -18.00 23.26 -12.15
CA SER A 77 -16.95 23.29 -11.13
C SER A 77 -16.05 22.06 -11.24
N ALA A 78 -16.62 20.89 -11.54
CA ALA A 78 -15.87 19.66 -11.74
C ALA A 78 -14.84 19.77 -12.88
N ILE A 79 -15.21 20.39 -14.01
CA ILE A 79 -14.29 20.63 -15.14
C ILE A 79 -13.14 21.55 -14.71
N ALA A 80 -13.42 22.66 -14.02
CA ALA A 80 -12.38 23.58 -13.56
C ALA A 80 -11.39 22.88 -12.62
N THR A 81 -11.89 22.09 -11.66
CA THR A 81 -11.06 21.28 -10.77
C THR A 81 -10.25 20.21 -11.53
N ALA A 82 -10.84 19.56 -12.52
CA ALA A 82 -10.14 18.58 -13.35
C ALA A 82 -8.96 19.18 -14.12
N HIS A 83 -9.08 20.42 -14.60
CA HIS A 83 -7.97 21.11 -15.26
C HIS A 83 -6.81 21.38 -14.28
N ALA A 84 -7.11 21.93 -13.09
CA ALA A 84 -6.12 22.18 -12.04
C ALA A 84 -5.42 20.89 -11.60
N ARG A 85 -6.21 19.81 -11.41
CA ARG A 85 -5.72 18.48 -11.12
C ARG A 85 -4.74 17.96 -12.18
N GLY A 86 -5.08 18.12 -13.46
CA GLY A 86 -4.21 17.73 -14.56
C GLY A 86 -2.86 18.45 -14.51
N ALA A 87 -2.87 19.78 -14.31
CA ALA A 87 -1.65 20.57 -14.18
C ALA A 87 -0.75 20.11 -13.02
N ALA A 88 -1.36 19.86 -11.85
CA ALA A 88 -0.65 19.36 -10.68
C ALA A 88 -0.06 17.95 -10.89
N ILE A 89 -0.84 17.02 -11.45
CA ILE A 89 -0.37 15.64 -11.71
C ILE A 89 0.79 15.63 -12.70
N VAL A 90 0.74 16.46 -13.75
CA VAL A 90 1.84 16.54 -14.72
C VAL A 90 3.12 17.05 -14.06
N ALA A 91 3.04 18.04 -13.16
CA ALA A 91 4.21 18.49 -12.38
C ALA A 91 4.82 17.35 -11.55
N CYS A 92 3.98 16.61 -10.82
CA CYS A 92 4.41 15.47 -10.01
C CYS A 92 4.99 14.33 -10.86
N ALA A 93 4.34 13.98 -11.98
CA ALA A 93 4.78 12.90 -12.87
C ALA A 93 6.13 13.22 -13.53
N ARG A 94 6.37 14.48 -13.91
CA ARG A 94 7.67 14.91 -14.47
C ARG A 94 8.82 14.80 -13.48
N ALA A 95 8.52 14.88 -12.18
CA ALA A 95 9.48 14.68 -11.11
C ALA A 95 9.56 13.21 -10.62
N GLY A 96 8.80 12.29 -11.23
CA GLY A 96 8.85 10.87 -10.92
C GLY A 96 8.13 10.45 -9.64
N LEU A 97 7.20 11.27 -9.12
CA LEU A 97 6.40 10.89 -7.95
C LEU A 97 5.43 9.76 -8.30
N GLU A 98 5.37 8.74 -7.45
CA GLU A 98 4.34 7.71 -7.54
C GLU A 98 3.00 8.25 -7.04
N VAL A 99 1.91 7.98 -7.77
CA VAL A 99 0.59 8.59 -7.54
C VAL A 99 -0.33 7.65 -6.76
N GLY A 100 -0.78 8.10 -5.59
CA GLY A 100 -1.89 7.52 -4.83
C GLY A 100 -3.15 8.37 -4.94
N GLU A 101 -4.24 7.76 -5.38
CA GLU A 101 -5.55 8.41 -5.50
C GLU A 101 -6.55 7.88 -4.48
N TYR A 102 -7.25 8.79 -3.78
CA TYR A 102 -8.15 8.43 -2.69
C TYR A 102 -9.52 9.08 -2.81
N THR A 103 -10.58 8.36 -2.44
CA THR A 103 -11.93 8.96 -2.33
C THR A 103 -12.04 9.81 -1.06
N PRO A 104 -12.97 10.78 -1.01
CA PRO A 104 -13.25 11.54 0.21
C PRO A 104 -13.51 10.63 1.42
N MET A 105 -14.25 9.55 1.22
CA MET A 105 -14.53 8.57 2.28
C MET A 105 -13.27 7.86 2.76
N GLN A 106 -12.35 7.49 1.86
CA GLN A 106 -11.08 6.88 2.25
C GLN A 106 -10.23 7.84 3.07
N ILE A 107 -10.16 9.11 2.67
CA ILE A 107 -9.41 10.14 3.40
C ILE A 107 -9.99 10.30 4.82
N LYS A 108 -11.31 10.51 4.92
CA LYS A 108 -12.00 10.65 6.21
C LYS A 108 -11.81 9.41 7.10
N GLN A 109 -11.95 8.21 6.53
CA GLN A 109 -11.75 6.95 7.24
C GLN A 109 -10.31 6.83 7.76
N ALA A 110 -9.31 7.15 6.94
CA ALA A 110 -7.90 6.98 7.28
C ALA A 110 -7.37 8.05 8.26
N VAL A 111 -8.00 9.23 8.28
CA VAL A 111 -7.57 10.37 9.12
C VAL A 111 -8.35 10.42 10.44
N VAL A 112 -9.67 10.21 10.39
CA VAL A 112 -10.57 10.39 11.55
C VAL A 112 -11.05 9.06 12.12
N GLY A 113 -11.07 7.99 11.32
CA GLY A 113 -11.62 6.68 11.70
C GLY A 113 -13.06 6.43 11.24
N THR A 114 -13.69 7.40 10.57
CA THR A 114 -15.03 7.25 9.97
C THR A 114 -15.14 8.00 8.65
N GLY A 115 -15.73 7.36 7.63
CA GLY A 115 -15.99 7.96 6.32
C GLY A 115 -17.02 9.10 6.34
N SER A 116 -17.80 9.22 7.41
CA SER A 116 -18.84 10.25 7.58
C SER A 116 -18.36 11.50 8.33
N ALA A 117 -17.05 11.61 8.58
CA ALA A 117 -16.50 12.75 9.32
C ALA A 117 -16.83 14.10 8.65
N ASP A 118 -17.11 15.09 9.49
CA ASP A 118 -17.25 16.48 9.06
C ASP A 118 -15.89 17.16 8.86
N LYS A 119 -15.91 18.36 8.27
CA LYS A 119 -14.70 19.10 7.92
C LYS A 119 -13.87 19.52 9.15
N TYR A 120 -14.52 19.89 10.25
CA TYR A 120 -13.83 20.31 11.47
C TYR A 120 -13.12 19.15 12.14
N GLN A 121 -13.73 17.96 12.12
CA GLN A 121 -13.11 16.73 12.60
C GLN A 121 -11.84 16.40 11.80
N VAL A 122 -11.90 16.52 10.46
CA VAL A 122 -10.72 16.32 9.60
C VAL A 122 -9.62 17.33 9.94
N ILE A 123 -9.93 18.63 10.01
CA ILE A 123 -8.96 19.69 10.35
C ILE A 123 -8.32 19.43 11.73
N TYR A 124 -9.14 19.13 12.74
CA TYR A 124 -8.67 18.81 14.10
C TYR A 124 -7.71 17.62 14.10
N MET A 125 -8.06 16.55 13.38
CA MET A 125 -7.23 15.36 13.28
C MET A 125 -5.94 15.63 12.51
N VAL A 126 -5.98 16.37 11.40
CA VAL A 126 -4.79 16.77 10.66
C VAL A 126 -3.83 17.56 11.55
N ARG A 127 -4.33 18.57 12.28
CA ARG A 127 -3.53 19.34 13.24
C ARG A 127 -2.86 18.42 14.26
N THR A 128 -3.65 17.53 14.85
CA THR A 128 -3.19 16.61 15.91
C THR A 128 -2.16 15.61 15.41
N LEU A 129 -2.46 14.93 14.30
CA LEU A 129 -1.61 13.89 13.71
C LEU A 129 -0.28 14.42 13.17
N LEU A 130 -0.26 15.69 12.75
CA LEU A 130 0.92 16.35 12.21
C LEU A 130 1.66 17.24 13.22
N ALA A 131 1.16 17.28 14.46
CA ALA A 131 1.69 18.11 15.55
C ALA A 131 1.81 19.60 15.17
N LEU A 132 0.78 20.13 14.50
CA LEU A 132 0.67 21.55 14.20
C LEU A 132 0.18 22.31 15.44
N ASP A 133 0.71 23.52 15.65
CA ASP A 133 0.32 24.43 16.72
C ASP A 133 -0.95 25.23 16.42
N HIS A 134 -1.42 25.20 15.18
CA HIS A 134 -2.65 25.86 14.72
C HIS A 134 -3.37 25.00 13.67
N ASP A 135 -4.64 25.33 13.42
CA ASP A 135 -5.38 24.73 12.32
C ASP A 135 -4.75 25.15 10.99
N PRO A 136 -4.46 24.21 10.06
CA PRO A 136 -3.93 24.55 8.75
C PRO A 136 -4.96 25.37 7.97
N ARG A 137 -4.51 26.51 7.42
CA ARG A 137 -5.33 27.45 6.64
C ARG A 137 -4.63 27.81 5.32
N PRO A 138 -5.39 28.12 4.25
CA PRO A 138 -6.86 27.95 4.13
C PRO A 138 -7.26 26.48 4.15
N ASP A 139 -8.56 26.19 4.16
CA ASP A 139 -9.07 24.82 4.31
C ASP A 139 -8.50 23.83 3.27
N HIS A 140 -8.21 24.28 2.05
CA HIS A 140 -7.55 23.47 1.01
C HIS A 140 -6.18 22.91 1.46
N CYS A 141 -5.47 23.60 2.35
CA CYS A 141 -4.25 23.07 2.95
C CYS A 141 -4.52 21.91 3.90
N ALA A 142 -5.62 21.97 4.66
CA ALA A 142 -6.03 20.88 5.54
C ALA A 142 -6.41 19.64 4.72
N ASP A 143 -7.15 19.83 3.64
CA ASP A 143 -7.57 18.75 2.74
C ASP A 143 -6.36 18.10 2.04
N ALA A 144 -5.39 18.91 1.58
CA ALA A 144 -4.13 18.40 1.02
C ALA A 144 -3.30 17.60 2.04
N LEU A 145 -3.15 18.12 3.27
CA LEU A 145 -2.46 17.39 4.35
C LEU A 145 -3.19 16.11 4.74
N ALA A 146 -4.54 16.12 4.76
CA ALA A 146 -5.35 14.94 5.01
C ALA A 146 -5.12 13.85 3.95
N ALA A 147 -5.02 14.23 2.67
CA ALA A 147 -4.69 13.29 1.60
C ALA A 147 -3.31 12.65 1.82
N ALA A 148 -2.29 13.43 2.19
CA ALA A 148 -0.94 12.91 2.47
C ALA A 148 -0.92 11.95 3.69
N VAL A 149 -1.66 12.27 4.76
CA VAL A 149 -1.81 11.39 5.93
C VAL A 149 -2.55 10.11 5.57
N CYS A 150 -3.62 10.21 4.77
CA CYS A 150 -4.36 9.06 4.25
C CYS A 150 -3.42 8.11 3.48
N HIS A 151 -2.60 8.65 2.57
CA HIS A 151 -1.60 7.88 1.85
C HIS A 151 -0.62 7.19 2.79
N ALA A 152 -0.05 7.92 3.76
CA ALA A 152 0.89 7.36 4.73
C ALA A 152 0.28 6.17 5.50
N ASN A 153 -0.96 6.32 5.97
CA ASN A 153 -1.65 5.30 6.75
C ASN A 153 -2.00 4.08 5.89
N LEU A 154 -2.55 4.27 4.68
CA LEU A 154 -2.93 3.16 3.81
C LEU A 154 -1.72 2.41 3.25
N THR A 155 -0.65 3.10 2.88
CA THR A 155 0.60 2.47 2.44
C THR A 155 1.23 1.65 3.57
N ARG A 156 1.23 2.17 4.80
CA ARG A 156 1.68 1.41 5.98
C ARG A 156 0.85 0.15 6.22
N THR A 157 -0.48 0.27 6.20
CA THR A 157 -1.38 -0.89 6.38
C THR A 157 -1.14 -1.96 5.31
N ARG A 158 -0.94 -1.56 4.04
CA ARG A 158 -0.61 -2.51 2.97
C ARG A 158 0.71 -3.23 3.23
N HIS A 159 1.76 -2.51 3.63
CA HIS A 159 3.04 -3.12 3.97
C HIS A 159 2.91 -4.14 5.10
N ILE A 160 2.23 -3.79 6.20
CA ILE A 160 2.02 -4.72 7.33
C ILE A 160 1.29 -6.00 6.88
N VAL A 161 0.25 -5.86 6.05
CA VAL A 161 -0.50 -7.00 5.53
C VAL A 161 0.34 -7.87 4.59
N GLN A 162 1.15 -7.26 3.72
CA GLN A 162 2.04 -7.97 2.79
C GLN A 162 3.17 -8.70 3.51
N ASP A 163 3.77 -8.07 4.51
CA ASP A 163 4.82 -8.65 5.34
C ASP A 163 4.26 -9.83 6.13
N GLY A 164 3.09 -9.66 6.77
CA GLY A 164 2.41 -10.74 7.49
C GLY A 164 2.04 -11.93 6.60
N ALA A 165 1.54 -11.67 5.39
CA ALA A 165 1.22 -12.73 4.43
C ALA A 165 2.49 -13.48 3.97
N SER A 166 3.60 -12.76 3.79
CA SER A 166 4.88 -13.36 3.38
C SER A 166 5.48 -14.26 4.48
N VAL A 167 5.36 -13.86 5.74
CA VAL A 167 5.74 -14.68 6.90
C VAL A 167 4.90 -15.98 6.94
N GLN A 168 3.59 -15.89 6.76
CA GLN A 168 2.70 -17.07 6.74
C GLN A 168 3.06 -18.05 5.62
N VAL A 169 3.43 -17.55 4.44
CA VAL A 169 3.85 -18.41 3.32
C VAL A 169 5.15 -19.14 3.65
N LEU A 170 6.13 -18.46 4.25
CA LEU A 170 7.39 -19.08 4.67
C LEU A 170 7.15 -20.18 5.72
N GLU A 171 6.33 -19.90 6.74
CA GLU A 171 5.96 -20.88 7.78
C GLU A 171 5.28 -22.12 7.16
N GLN A 172 4.41 -21.95 6.17
CA GLN A 172 3.78 -23.06 5.45
C GLN A 172 4.77 -23.90 4.66
N LEU A 173 5.73 -23.26 3.98
CA LEU A 173 6.76 -23.96 3.21
C LEU A 173 7.70 -24.76 4.12
N GLU A 174 8.06 -24.23 5.28
CA GLU A 174 8.87 -24.93 6.29
C GLU A 174 8.12 -26.13 6.87
N ALA A 175 6.85 -25.96 7.25
CA ALA A 175 6.01 -27.05 7.74
C ALA A 175 5.82 -28.16 6.70
N GLN A 176 5.63 -27.79 5.43
CA GLN A 176 5.52 -28.74 4.33
C GLN A 176 6.84 -29.52 4.14
N ALA A 177 7.98 -28.83 4.17
CA ALA A 177 9.29 -29.47 4.04
C ALA A 177 9.61 -30.42 5.20
N GLU A 178 9.15 -30.13 6.42
CA GLU A 178 9.25 -31.05 7.56
C GLU A 178 8.37 -32.28 7.38
N ALA A 179 7.12 -32.10 6.92
CA ALA A 179 6.20 -33.20 6.65
C ALA A 179 6.75 -34.13 5.55
N ASP A 180 7.23 -33.58 4.44
CA ASP A 180 7.82 -34.33 3.33
C ASP A 180 9.07 -35.13 3.78
N ARG A 181 9.90 -34.55 4.66
CA ARG A 181 11.07 -35.24 5.23
C ARG A 181 10.68 -36.41 6.13
N GLU A 182 9.63 -36.24 6.93
CA GLU A 182 9.16 -37.28 7.84
C GLU A 182 8.50 -38.43 7.07
N GLU A 183 7.71 -38.13 6.03
CA GLU A 183 7.16 -39.13 5.12
C GLU A 183 8.28 -39.93 4.44
N ALA A 184 9.31 -39.26 3.91
CA ALA A 184 10.45 -39.92 3.29
C ALA A 184 11.20 -40.85 4.27
N ARG A 185 11.32 -40.47 5.55
CA ARG A 185 11.89 -41.33 6.60
C ARG A 185 11.04 -42.56 6.84
N GLN A 186 9.72 -42.42 6.92
CA GLN A 186 8.81 -43.54 7.14
C GLN A 186 8.84 -44.53 5.98
N VAL A 187 8.81 -44.03 4.73
CA VAL A 187 8.93 -44.86 3.52
C VAL A 187 10.24 -45.63 3.51
N THR A 188 11.36 -44.96 3.84
CA THR A 188 12.68 -45.59 3.91
C THR A 188 12.74 -46.66 5.01
N ALA A 189 12.19 -46.39 6.19
CA ALA A 189 12.13 -47.33 7.30
C ALA A 189 11.29 -48.57 6.95
N ALA A 190 10.12 -48.38 6.32
CA ALA A 190 9.25 -49.45 5.89
C ALA A 190 9.90 -50.33 4.81
N ALA A 191 10.56 -49.73 3.82
CA ALA A 191 11.31 -50.46 2.79
C ALA A 191 12.46 -51.28 3.40
N THR A 192 13.19 -50.70 4.36
CA THR A 192 14.26 -51.40 5.08
C THR A 192 13.72 -52.59 5.88
N ALA A 193 12.62 -52.41 6.61
CA ALA A 193 11.98 -53.49 7.38
C ALA A 193 11.46 -54.63 6.49
N ALA A 194 10.83 -54.30 5.35
CA ALA A 194 10.37 -55.29 4.38
C ALA A 194 11.54 -56.10 3.78
N HIS A 195 12.67 -55.45 3.50
CA HIS A 195 13.87 -56.13 3.00
C HIS A 195 14.45 -57.10 4.04
N VAL A 196 14.52 -56.69 5.31
CA VAL A 196 14.99 -57.54 6.42
C VAL A 196 14.05 -58.73 6.66
N ALA A 197 12.73 -58.53 6.55
CA ALA A 197 11.74 -59.60 6.67
C ALA A 197 11.81 -60.61 5.51
N GLY A 198 11.98 -60.12 4.27
CA GLY A 198 12.16 -60.96 3.08
C GLY A 198 13.43 -61.82 3.12
N ALA A 199 14.53 -61.28 3.65
CA ALA A 199 15.78 -62.01 3.82
C ALA A 199 15.66 -63.18 4.84
N ARG A 200 14.78 -63.08 5.85
CA ARG A 200 14.51 -64.14 6.83
C ARG A 200 13.58 -65.25 6.32
N GLY A 201 12.78 -65.00 5.27
CA GLY A 201 11.87 -65.98 4.67
C GLY A 201 12.56 -66.95 3.69
N ALA A 202 13.68 -66.56 3.09
CA ALA A 202 14.38 -67.35 2.08
C ALA A 202 15.26 -68.49 2.65
N SER A 203 15.50 -68.54 3.96
CA SER A 203 16.30 -69.58 4.61
C SER A 203 15.51 -70.82 5.08
N GLY A 204 14.20 -70.90 4.80
CA GLY A 204 13.31 -71.92 5.38
C GLY A 204 12.79 -73.03 4.45
N MET A 205 13.02 -72.97 3.13
CA MET A 205 12.33 -73.85 2.19
C MET A 205 13.28 -74.69 1.32
N GLY A 206 13.39 -75.98 1.63
CA GLY A 206 13.61 -77.02 0.62
C GLY A 206 14.85 -77.91 0.80
N ARG A 207 14.64 -79.12 1.35
CA ARG A 207 15.02 -80.40 0.71
C ARG A 207 14.53 -81.60 1.53
N SER A 208 13.25 -81.94 1.43
CA SER A 208 12.75 -83.29 1.73
C SER A 208 12.80 -84.12 0.44
N ARG A 209 13.88 -84.92 0.26
CA ARG A 209 13.98 -85.94 -0.79
C ARG A 209 13.05 -87.11 -0.44
N GLN A 210 11.93 -87.24 -1.15
CA GLN A 210 11.17 -88.50 -1.19
C GLN A 210 11.84 -89.44 -2.20
N SER A 211 12.46 -90.49 -1.67
CA SER A 211 12.90 -91.68 -2.38
C SER A 211 11.69 -92.55 -2.73
N ARG A 212 11.54 -92.93 -4.01
CA ARG A 212 10.63 -93.98 -4.45
C ARG A 212 11.41 -95.02 -5.27
N ARG A 213 11.18 -96.27 -4.88
CA ARG A 213 11.31 -97.57 -5.60
C ARG A 213 12.69 -98.26 -5.64
N ASN A 214 12.77 -99.42 -4.98
CA ASN A 214 12.62 -100.72 -5.64
C ASN A 214 12.61 -101.88 -4.64
N SER A 215 11.63 -102.80 -4.75
CA SER A 215 11.84 -104.25 -4.80
C SER A 215 10.53 -105.05 -4.70
N GLN A 216 10.30 -105.84 -5.76
CA GLN A 216 9.58 -107.12 -5.90
C GLN A 216 8.09 -107.22 -5.54
#